data_AF-A0A5C7Q6Z7-F1
#
_entry.id   AF-A0A5C7Q6Z7-F1
#
_cell.length_a   1.000
_cell.length_b   1.000
_cell.length_c   1.000
_cell.angle_alpha   90.00
_cell.angle_beta   90.00
_cell.angle_gamma   90.00
#
_symmetry.space_group_name_H-M   'P 1'
#
loop_
_entity.id
_entity.type
_entity.pdbx_description
1 polymer ?
#
loop_
_entity_poly.entity_id
_entity_poly.type
_entity_poly.pdbx_seq_one_letter_code
_entity_poly.pdbx_strand_id
1 'polypeptide(L)'
;MSDTKPAISIAEWEEKNPLFVRHPWYRHMDDFSRWRRYRAILEAFESEQMKKTYLPKGVMELDGRYDARISFSNFFGISEDAIDQVSSSVFGDSIQIDAPGLEEFLADCDGAGMSFQEFIEPVAREALGMGIAFVVVDGPDEEPVTSRKDEVITGRNRAYVSRCRAEEVINWSEDRRGRLEWANVRRVVSVQSEADQDRREFLELTNYTT
;
A
#
# COMPACT_ATOMS: atom_id res chain seq x y z
N MET A 1 -33.71 10.22 -25.67
CA MET A 1 -32.31 10.39 -26.08
C MET A 1 -31.49 10.22 -24.82
N SER A 2 -30.83 9.07 -24.69
CA SER A 2 -30.02 8.72 -23.52
C SER A 2 -28.75 9.55 -23.54
N ASP A 3 -28.64 10.54 -22.65
CA ASP A 3 -27.41 11.28 -22.40
C ASP A 3 -26.41 10.35 -21.70
N THR A 4 -25.71 9.55 -22.49
CA THR A 4 -24.54 8.82 -22.03
C THR A 4 -23.43 9.86 -21.86
N LYS A 5 -23.22 10.33 -20.62
CA LYS A 5 -22.03 11.14 -20.29
C LYS A 5 -20.79 10.42 -20.83
N PRO A 6 -19.87 11.11 -21.52
CA PRO A 6 -18.65 10.48 -22.01
C PRO A 6 -17.86 9.95 -20.80
N ALA A 7 -17.50 8.67 -20.84
CA ALA A 7 -16.62 8.06 -19.85
C ALA A 7 -15.25 8.73 -19.97
N ILE A 8 -14.95 9.65 -19.03
CA ILE A 8 -13.63 10.23 -18.88
C ILE A 8 -12.66 9.07 -18.60
N SER A 9 -11.52 9.02 -19.28
CA SER A 9 -10.50 8.01 -18.96
C SER A 9 -10.01 8.18 -17.52
N ILE A 10 -9.60 7.10 -16.85
CA ILE A 10 -9.11 7.16 -15.46
C ILE A 10 -8.01 8.22 -15.31
N ALA A 11 -7.09 8.32 -16.26
CA ALA A 11 -6.00 9.31 -16.26
C ALA A 11 -6.52 10.77 -16.34
N GLU A 12 -7.50 11.05 -17.19
CA GLU A 12 -8.10 12.40 -17.32
C GLU A 12 -8.96 12.78 -16.11
N TRP A 13 -9.54 11.79 -15.42
CA TRP A 13 -10.28 12.02 -14.17
C TRP A 13 -9.32 12.29 -13.00
N GLU A 14 -8.21 11.54 -12.91
CA GLU A 14 -7.14 11.75 -11.94
C GLU A 14 -6.53 13.16 -12.04
N GLU A 15 -6.26 13.66 -13.25
CA GLU A 15 -5.65 14.98 -13.45
C GLU A 15 -6.56 16.15 -13.02
N LYS A 16 -7.88 15.97 -13.12
CA LYS A 16 -8.87 17.01 -12.83
C LYS A 16 -9.43 16.96 -11.43
N ASN A 17 -9.19 15.87 -10.68
CA ASN A 17 -9.77 15.67 -9.37
C ASN A 17 -8.83 16.20 -8.26
N PRO A 18 -9.26 17.18 -7.44
CA PRO A 18 -8.43 17.77 -6.39
C PRO A 18 -7.97 16.77 -5.32
N LEU A 19 -8.64 15.63 -5.18
CA LEU A 19 -8.22 14.57 -4.25
C LEU A 19 -6.94 13.83 -4.70
N PHE A 20 -6.55 13.98 -5.97
CA PHE A 20 -5.31 13.40 -6.54
C PHE A 20 -4.12 14.37 -6.51
N VAL A 21 -4.30 15.57 -5.94
CA VAL A 21 -3.18 16.48 -5.70
C VAL A 21 -2.21 15.77 -4.74
N ARG A 22 -0.97 15.56 -5.19
CA ARG A 22 0.04 14.82 -4.40
C ARG A 22 0.63 15.68 -3.29
N HIS A 23 0.91 15.04 -2.15
CA HIS A 23 1.59 15.68 -1.03
C HIS A 23 2.95 16.26 -1.46
N PRO A 24 3.35 17.45 -0.95
CA PRO A 24 4.65 18.05 -1.25
C PRO A 24 5.85 17.16 -0.94
N TRP A 25 5.74 16.25 0.04
CA TRP A 25 6.80 15.27 0.35
C TRP A 25 7.20 14.44 -0.88
N TYR A 26 6.23 14.07 -1.73
CA TYR A 26 6.51 13.41 -3.01
C TYR A 26 7.22 14.30 -4.03
N ARG A 27 7.08 15.62 -3.93
CA ARG A 27 7.73 16.59 -4.83
C ARG A 27 9.20 16.78 -4.46
N HIS A 28 9.53 16.77 -3.17
CA HIS A 28 10.92 16.82 -2.69
C HIS A 28 11.73 15.58 -3.11
N MET A 29 11.05 14.50 -3.48
CA MET A 29 11.65 13.28 -4.01
C MET A 29 11.67 13.20 -5.55
N ASP A 30 11.71 14.34 -6.27
CA ASP A 30 11.86 14.47 -7.74
C ASP A 30 11.37 13.25 -8.55
N ASP A 31 10.10 13.32 -8.97
CA ASP A 31 9.41 12.40 -9.89
C ASP A 31 8.93 11.06 -9.27
N PHE A 32 7.61 10.85 -9.30
CA PHE A 32 6.93 9.59 -8.92
C PHE A 32 7.48 8.36 -9.67
N SER A 33 8.02 8.58 -10.87
CA SER A 33 8.72 7.55 -11.65
C SER A 33 9.94 6.98 -10.92
N ARG A 34 10.62 7.79 -10.09
CA ARG A 34 11.74 7.35 -9.26
C ARG A 34 11.29 6.39 -8.16
N TRP A 35 10.12 6.64 -7.59
CA TRP A 35 9.59 5.82 -6.50
C TRP A 35 9.07 4.47 -7.00
N ARG A 36 8.42 4.45 -8.16
CA ARG A 36 8.13 3.20 -8.89
C ARG A 36 9.40 2.39 -9.16
N ARG A 37 10.52 3.06 -9.43
CA ARG A 37 11.82 2.39 -9.60
C ARG A 37 12.34 1.81 -8.29
N TYR A 38 12.17 2.52 -7.17
CA TYR A 38 12.54 1.98 -5.86
C TYR A 38 11.72 0.74 -5.53
N ARG A 39 10.40 0.77 -5.76
CA ARG A 39 9.57 -0.44 -5.64
C ARG A 39 10.06 -1.57 -6.54
N ALA A 40 10.38 -1.27 -7.80
CA ALA A 40 10.92 -2.27 -8.72
C ALA A 40 12.26 -2.88 -8.26
N ILE A 41 13.11 -2.08 -7.61
CA ILE A 41 14.36 -2.55 -6.99
C ILE A 41 14.07 -3.48 -5.81
N LEU A 42 13.12 -3.11 -4.95
CA LEU A 42 12.71 -3.91 -3.79
C LEU A 42 11.96 -5.18 -4.17
N GLU A 43 11.24 -5.18 -5.29
CA GLU A 43 10.61 -6.36 -5.92
C GLU A 43 11.58 -7.06 -6.89
N ALA A 44 12.88 -6.82 -6.73
CA ALA A 44 14.00 -7.45 -7.45
C ALA A 44 13.90 -7.52 -8.98
N PHE A 45 13.08 -6.68 -9.62
CA PHE A 45 12.72 -6.80 -11.05
C PHE A 45 12.28 -8.21 -11.46
N GLU A 46 11.49 -8.88 -10.61
CA GLU A 46 11.10 -10.29 -10.82
C GLU A 46 10.38 -10.54 -12.15
N SER A 47 9.62 -9.56 -12.66
CA SER A 47 8.89 -9.70 -13.92
C SER A 47 9.64 -9.11 -15.12
N GLU A 48 9.62 -9.81 -16.26
CA GLU A 48 10.15 -9.27 -17.52
C GLU A 48 9.48 -7.95 -17.90
N GLN A 49 8.19 -7.80 -17.63
CA GLN A 49 7.45 -6.57 -17.91
C GLN A 49 8.02 -5.37 -17.13
N MET A 50 8.37 -5.59 -15.86
CA MET A 50 9.04 -4.58 -15.05
C MET A 50 10.42 -4.27 -15.62
N LYS A 51 11.23 -5.27 -15.99
CA LYS A 51 12.53 -5.04 -16.66
C LYS A 51 12.38 -4.21 -17.94
N LYS A 52 11.41 -4.52 -18.79
CA LYS A 52 11.12 -3.79 -20.04
C LYS A 52 10.72 -2.33 -19.81
N THR A 53 10.18 -1.99 -18.64
CA THR A 53 9.85 -0.61 -18.25
C THR A 53 11.11 0.25 -18.04
N TYR A 54 12.18 -0.35 -17.50
CA TYR A 54 13.42 0.36 -17.15
C TYR A 54 14.58 0.12 -18.12
N LEU A 55 14.46 -0.90 -18.98
CA LEU A 55 15.39 -1.22 -20.05
C LEU A 55 14.66 -1.12 -21.39
N PRO A 56 14.31 0.08 -21.89
CA PRO A 56 13.55 0.20 -23.12
C PRO A 56 14.33 -0.34 -24.32
N LYS A 57 13.57 -0.77 -25.34
CA LYS A 57 14.12 -1.23 -26.62
C LYS A 57 14.74 -0.05 -27.38
N GLY A 58 15.93 -0.26 -27.95
CA GLY A 58 16.56 0.72 -28.83
C GLY A 58 15.81 0.86 -30.17
N VAL A 59 15.85 2.05 -30.77
CA VAL A 59 15.12 2.37 -32.02
C VAL A 59 15.43 1.39 -33.17
N MET A 60 16.68 0.91 -33.26
CA MET A 60 17.14 -0.03 -34.29
C MET A 60 17.50 -1.41 -33.72
N GLU A 61 17.08 -1.71 -32.50
CA GLU A 61 17.32 -3.01 -31.88
C GLU A 61 16.37 -4.06 -32.48
N LEU A 62 16.91 -5.23 -32.84
CA LEU A 62 16.07 -6.36 -33.28
C LEU A 62 15.35 -6.97 -32.08
N ASP A 63 14.10 -7.43 -32.25
CA ASP A 63 13.31 -8.01 -31.15
C ASP A 63 14.04 -9.15 -30.45
N GLY A 64 14.60 -10.10 -31.20
CA GLY A 64 15.37 -11.21 -30.61
C GLY A 64 16.61 -10.77 -29.85
N ARG A 65 17.24 -9.63 -30.21
CA ARG A 65 18.35 -9.05 -29.44
C ARG A 65 17.86 -8.37 -28.17
N TYR A 66 16.71 -7.71 -28.25
CA TYR A 66 16.08 -7.06 -27.11
C TYR A 66 15.64 -8.08 -26.04
N ASP A 67 14.94 -9.14 -26.44
CA ASP A 67 14.50 -10.18 -25.52
C ASP A 67 15.70 -10.91 -24.89
N ALA A 68 16.75 -11.19 -25.66
CA ALA A 68 18.01 -11.71 -25.11
C ALA A 68 18.62 -10.76 -24.08
N ARG A 69 18.65 -9.45 -24.36
CA ARG A 69 19.16 -8.45 -23.41
C ARG A 69 18.34 -8.41 -22.11
N ILE A 70 17.02 -8.47 -22.19
CA ILE A 70 16.14 -8.55 -21.00
C ILE A 70 16.43 -9.82 -20.20
N SER A 71 16.57 -10.97 -20.88
CA SER A 71 16.87 -12.25 -20.25
C SER A 71 18.23 -12.26 -19.53
N PHE A 72 19.27 -11.65 -20.12
CA PHE A 72 20.60 -11.57 -19.50
C PHE A 72 20.74 -10.45 -18.45
N SER A 73 19.78 -9.52 -18.37
CA SER A 73 19.80 -8.42 -17.40
C SER A 73 19.18 -8.88 -16.08
N ASN A 74 19.95 -9.64 -15.31
CA ASN A 74 19.57 -10.06 -13.97
C ASN A 74 19.86 -8.97 -12.94
N PHE A 75 18.94 -8.80 -11.99
CA PHE A 75 19.10 -7.92 -10.85
C PHE A 75 19.44 -8.78 -9.62
N PHE A 76 20.42 -8.35 -8.84
CA PHE A 76 21.00 -9.16 -7.76
C PHE A 76 20.37 -8.91 -6.37
N GLY A 77 19.26 -8.17 -6.27
CA GLY A 77 18.47 -8.08 -5.03
C GLY A 77 19.14 -7.47 -3.79
N ILE A 78 20.40 -7.01 -3.86
CA ILE A 78 21.21 -6.62 -2.69
C ILE A 78 20.51 -5.62 -1.75
N SER A 79 19.73 -4.69 -2.30
CA SER A 79 19.00 -3.71 -1.49
C SER A 79 17.89 -4.34 -0.64
N GLU A 80 17.21 -5.35 -1.17
CA GLU A 80 16.19 -6.11 -0.44
C GLU A 80 16.88 -6.86 0.72
N ASP A 81 17.93 -7.63 0.43
CA ASP A 81 18.71 -8.35 1.44
C ASP A 81 19.20 -7.43 2.58
N ALA A 82 19.64 -6.22 2.24
CA ALA A 82 20.08 -5.24 3.22
C ALA A 82 18.94 -4.75 4.12
N ILE A 83 17.74 -4.52 3.56
CA ILE A 83 16.55 -4.12 4.32
C ILE A 83 16.11 -5.26 5.24
N ASP A 84 16.13 -6.49 4.73
CA ASP A 84 15.79 -7.71 5.46
C ASP A 84 16.69 -7.89 6.66
N GLN A 85 18.01 -7.76 6.45
CA GLN A 85 19.00 -7.87 7.52
C GLN A 85 18.76 -6.83 8.63
N VAL A 86 18.49 -5.57 8.26
CA VAL A 86 18.21 -4.50 9.24
C VAL A 86 16.90 -4.78 9.97
N SER A 87 15.85 -5.14 9.24
CA SER A 87 14.52 -5.44 9.78
C SER A 87 14.60 -6.59 10.78
N SER A 88 15.13 -7.73 10.38
CA SER A 88 15.24 -8.91 11.25
C SER A 88 16.17 -8.67 12.45
N SER A 89 17.15 -7.76 12.33
CA SER A 89 17.95 -7.35 13.48
C SER A 89 17.17 -6.51 14.49
N VAL A 90 16.20 -5.71 14.06
CA VAL A 90 15.37 -4.88 14.93
C VAL A 90 14.24 -5.69 15.56
N PHE A 91 13.62 -6.59 14.81
CA PHE A 91 12.47 -7.39 15.22
C PHE A 91 12.82 -8.83 15.63
N GLY A 92 14.12 -9.15 15.75
CA GLY A 92 14.57 -10.49 16.10
C GLY A 92 14.17 -10.93 17.52
N ASP A 93 14.02 -9.97 18.43
CA ASP A 93 13.50 -10.18 19.77
C ASP A 93 12.00 -9.88 19.85
N SER A 94 11.29 -10.55 20.76
CA SER A 94 9.85 -10.29 20.94
C SER A 94 9.58 -8.89 21.51
N ILE A 95 8.63 -8.21 20.89
CA ILE A 95 8.28 -6.84 21.28
C ILE A 95 7.56 -6.89 22.63
N GLN A 96 8.09 -6.16 23.61
CA GLN A 96 7.47 -6.02 24.91
C GLN A 96 6.53 -4.81 24.90
N ILE A 97 5.22 -5.05 24.97
CA ILE A 97 4.19 -4.02 24.93
C ILE A 97 3.46 -3.99 26.26
N ASP A 98 3.65 -2.91 27.03
CA ASP A 98 2.88 -2.64 28.24
C ASP A 98 1.63 -1.84 27.89
N ALA A 99 0.60 -2.56 27.42
CA ALA A 99 -0.69 -1.99 27.04
C ALA A 99 -1.85 -2.85 27.57
N PRO A 100 -2.19 -2.72 28.86
CA PRO A 100 -3.29 -3.49 29.45
C PRO A 100 -4.60 -3.26 28.71
N GLY A 101 -5.30 -4.34 28.35
CA GLY A 101 -6.56 -4.29 27.62
C GLY A 101 -6.44 -4.32 26.10
N LEU A 102 -5.22 -4.40 25.55
CA LEU A 102 -4.97 -4.63 24.11
C LEU A 102 -4.57 -6.07 23.78
N GLU A 103 -4.61 -7.01 24.73
CA GLU A 103 -4.06 -8.36 24.55
C GLU A 103 -4.69 -9.09 23.35
N GLU A 104 -5.99 -8.93 23.16
CA GLU A 104 -6.72 -9.51 22.01
C GLU A 104 -6.30 -8.86 20.68
N PHE A 105 -6.11 -7.55 20.65
CA PHE A 105 -5.60 -6.85 19.46
C PHE A 105 -4.15 -7.23 19.17
N LEU A 106 -3.31 -7.39 20.19
CA LEU A 106 -1.92 -7.77 20.01
C LEU A 106 -1.77 -9.21 19.49
N ALA A 107 -2.68 -10.10 19.90
CA ALA A 107 -2.72 -11.48 19.41
C ALA A 107 -3.25 -11.58 17.97
N ASP A 108 -4.17 -10.71 17.57
CA ASP A 108 -4.72 -10.65 16.22
C ASP A 108 -5.13 -9.20 15.90
N CYS A 109 -4.27 -8.49 15.17
CA CYS A 109 -4.41 -7.06 14.93
C CYS A 109 -5.10 -6.74 13.61
N ASP A 110 -5.15 -7.68 12.67
CA ASP A 110 -5.79 -7.50 11.36
C ASP A 110 -7.17 -8.16 11.25
N GLY A 111 -7.59 -8.93 12.25
CA GLY A 111 -8.83 -9.69 12.27
C GLY A 111 -8.78 -10.99 11.46
N ALA A 112 -7.62 -11.34 10.90
CA ALA A 112 -7.35 -12.57 10.14
C ALA A 112 -6.39 -13.51 10.88
N GLY A 113 -5.99 -13.16 12.11
CA GLY A 113 -5.10 -13.95 12.96
C GLY A 113 -3.63 -13.52 12.92
N MET A 114 -3.31 -12.36 12.31
CA MET A 114 -1.94 -11.83 12.33
C MET A 114 -1.67 -11.11 13.63
N SER A 115 -0.65 -11.53 14.38
CA SER A 115 -0.25 -10.82 15.59
C SER A 115 0.37 -9.45 15.28
N PHE A 116 0.32 -8.53 16.24
CA PHE A 116 0.92 -7.20 16.06
C PHE A 116 2.44 -7.27 15.81
N GLN A 117 3.12 -8.26 16.39
CA GLN A 117 4.55 -8.47 16.15
C GLN A 117 4.83 -8.88 14.70
N GLU A 118 4.02 -9.77 14.13
CA GLU A 118 4.12 -10.17 12.71
C GLU A 118 3.72 -9.03 11.76
N PHE A 119 2.80 -8.16 12.18
CA PHE A 119 2.33 -7.03 11.39
C PHE A 119 3.37 -5.90 11.27
N ILE A 120 4.06 -5.56 12.36
CA ILE A 120 4.90 -4.35 12.40
C ILE A 120 6.22 -4.53 11.63
N GLU A 121 6.74 -5.75 11.51
CA GLU A 121 7.97 -6.00 10.76
C GLU A 121 7.83 -5.63 9.26
N PRO A 122 6.81 -6.10 8.52
CA PRO A 122 6.51 -5.62 7.17
C PRO A 122 6.29 -4.10 7.05
N VAL A 123 5.71 -3.46 8.06
CA VAL A 123 5.53 -1.99 8.09
C VAL A 123 6.89 -1.30 8.18
N ALA A 124 7.80 -1.80 9.00
CA ALA A 124 9.15 -1.26 9.11
C ALA A 124 9.97 -1.48 7.84
N ARG A 125 9.84 -2.64 7.19
CA ARG A 125 10.45 -2.90 5.87
C ARG A 125 9.99 -1.88 4.82
N GLU A 126 8.69 -1.58 4.78
CA GLU A 126 8.13 -0.56 3.90
C GLU A 126 8.75 0.82 4.20
N ALA A 127 8.87 1.18 5.47
CA ALA A 127 9.47 2.46 5.88
C ALA A 127 10.96 2.55 5.52
N LEU A 128 11.72 1.47 5.69
CA LEU A 128 13.14 1.38 5.32
C LEU A 128 13.34 1.46 3.80
N GLY A 129 12.50 0.77 3.03
CA GLY A 129 12.62 0.70 1.58
C GLY A 129 12.10 1.95 0.86
N MET A 130 10.98 2.50 1.31
CA MET A 130 10.29 3.60 0.63
C MET A 130 10.50 4.97 1.30
N GLY A 131 11.10 4.97 2.50
CA GLY A 131 11.32 6.17 3.34
C GLY A 131 10.11 6.59 4.16
N ILE A 132 8.96 5.93 3.98
CA ILE A 132 7.71 6.18 4.70
C ILE A 132 6.84 4.92 4.66
N ALA A 133 6.06 4.69 5.71
CA ALA A 133 5.02 3.67 5.73
C ALA A 133 3.76 4.24 6.36
N PHE A 134 2.61 3.71 5.95
CA PHE A 134 1.31 4.14 6.44
C PHE A 134 0.56 2.95 7.01
N VAL A 135 -0.05 3.14 8.17
CA VAL A 135 -0.92 2.18 8.82
C VAL A 135 -2.27 2.84 8.99
N VAL A 136 -3.31 2.18 8.48
CA VAL A 136 -4.71 2.57 8.69
C VAL A 136 -5.23 1.76 9.86
N VAL A 137 -5.74 2.45 10.87
CA VAL A 137 -6.54 1.87 11.95
C VAL A 137 -7.99 2.08 11.58
N ASP A 138 -8.75 1.00 11.50
CA ASP A 138 -10.16 1.02 11.11
C ASP A 138 -10.98 0.18 12.10
N GLY A 139 -12.30 0.35 12.08
CA GLY A 139 -13.23 -0.36 12.93
C GLY A 139 -14.58 -0.53 12.23
N PRO A 140 -15.38 -1.55 12.61
CA PRO A 140 -16.72 -1.71 12.07
C PRO A 140 -17.59 -0.48 12.37
N ASP A 141 -18.47 -0.13 11.43
CA ASP A 141 -19.40 1.01 11.58
C ASP A 141 -20.22 0.93 12.88
N GLU A 142 -20.37 2.06 13.57
CA GLU A 142 -21.20 2.22 14.75
C GLU A 142 -22.71 2.15 14.38
N GLU A 143 -23.24 0.98 14.04
CA GLU A 143 -24.67 0.76 14.25
C GLU A 143 -24.95 0.78 15.77
N PRO A 144 -25.98 1.49 16.24
CA PRO A 144 -26.22 1.63 17.68
C PRO A 144 -26.49 0.25 18.30
N VAL A 145 -25.53 -0.25 19.07
CA VAL A 145 -25.65 -1.52 19.77
C VAL A 145 -26.38 -1.30 21.10
N THR A 146 -27.35 -2.15 21.39
CA THR A 146 -28.22 -2.02 22.57
C THR A 146 -27.50 -2.34 23.89
N SER A 147 -26.35 -3.04 23.86
CA SER A 147 -25.57 -3.35 25.08
C SER A 147 -24.08 -3.67 24.80
N ARG A 148 -23.20 -3.32 25.77
CA ARG A 148 -21.76 -3.67 25.76
C ARG A 148 -21.47 -5.18 25.67
N LYS A 149 -22.40 -6.04 26.08
CA LYS A 149 -22.22 -7.49 25.95
C LYS A 149 -22.41 -7.95 24.51
N ASP A 150 -23.33 -7.33 23.78
CA ASP A 150 -23.57 -7.65 22.37
C ASP A 150 -22.43 -7.14 21.48
N GLU A 151 -21.79 -6.02 21.83
CA GLU A 151 -20.57 -5.52 21.17
C GLU A 151 -19.42 -6.53 21.22
N VAL A 152 -19.15 -7.10 22.40
CA VAL A 152 -18.08 -8.09 22.60
C VAL A 152 -18.40 -9.42 21.91
N ILE A 153 -19.66 -9.88 21.95
CA ILE A 153 -20.07 -11.14 21.33
C ILE A 153 -20.04 -11.06 19.79
N THR A 154 -20.30 -9.88 19.22
CA THR A 154 -20.37 -9.69 17.76
C THR A 154 -19.04 -9.27 17.13
N GLY A 155 -17.99 -8.99 17.93
CA GLY A 155 -16.71 -8.48 17.43
C GLY A 155 -16.79 -7.06 16.86
N ARG A 156 -17.93 -6.36 17.05
CA ARG A 156 -18.25 -5.06 16.45
C ARG A 156 -17.59 -3.86 17.15
N ASN A 157 -16.68 -4.10 18.08
CA ASN A 157 -15.92 -3.07 18.77
C ASN A 157 -14.40 -3.27 18.61
N ARG A 158 -14.00 -4.12 17.67
CA ARG A 158 -12.58 -4.46 17.48
C ARG A 158 -12.01 -3.60 16.37
N ALA A 159 -11.13 -2.69 16.75
CA ALA A 159 -10.28 -2.01 15.79
C ALA A 159 -9.33 -3.02 15.15
N TYR A 160 -9.03 -2.82 13.87
CA TYR A 160 -8.07 -3.60 13.12
C TYR A 160 -7.13 -2.67 12.37
N VAL A 161 -5.94 -3.18 12.05
CA VAL A 161 -4.94 -2.44 11.29
C VAL A 161 -4.74 -3.03 9.91
N SER A 162 -4.57 -2.14 8.93
CA SER A 162 -4.13 -2.52 7.59
C SER A 162 -2.94 -1.66 7.19
N ARG A 163 -1.95 -2.29 6.58
CA ARG A 163 -0.81 -1.60 6.01
C ARG A 163 -1.20 -1.03 4.65
N CYS A 164 -0.88 0.23 4.42
CA CYS A 164 -0.94 0.83 3.09
C CYS A 164 0.46 0.87 2.49
N ARG A 165 0.58 0.48 1.22
CA ARG A 165 1.78 0.77 0.43
C ARG A 165 1.91 2.27 0.35
N ALA A 166 3.15 2.73 0.34
CA ALA A 166 3.37 4.15 0.33
C ALA A 166 2.75 4.82 -0.94
N GLU A 167 2.73 4.14 -2.10
CA GLU A 167 2.09 4.58 -3.35
C GLU A 167 0.59 4.71 -3.29
N GLU A 168 -0.04 4.01 -2.35
CA GLU A 168 -1.48 4.08 -2.14
C GLU A 168 -1.85 5.40 -1.46
N VAL A 169 -0.97 5.98 -0.64
CA VAL A 169 -1.25 7.26 0.03
C VAL A 169 -0.83 8.43 -0.84
N ILE A 170 -1.79 9.13 -1.43
CA ILE A 170 -1.55 10.18 -2.43
C ILE A 170 -1.26 11.51 -1.76
N ASN A 171 -2.03 11.84 -0.73
CA ASN A 171 -1.95 13.12 -0.05
C ASN A 171 -2.31 12.98 1.42
N TRP A 172 -1.77 13.85 2.24
CA TRP A 172 -2.14 13.95 3.65
C TRP A 172 -1.97 15.38 4.15
N SER A 173 -2.55 15.66 5.30
CA SER A 173 -2.31 16.90 6.05
C SER A 173 -1.94 16.57 7.47
N GLU A 174 -1.18 17.48 8.05
CA GLU A 174 -0.79 17.43 9.44
C GLU A 174 -1.33 18.67 10.15
N ASP A 175 -1.77 18.49 11.39
CA ASP A 175 -2.13 19.61 12.25
C ASP A 175 -0.89 20.42 12.67
N ARG A 176 -1.11 21.52 13.40
CA ARG A 176 -0.01 22.38 13.87
C ARG A 176 1.00 21.68 14.80
N ARG A 177 0.68 20.49 15.29
CA ARG A 177 1.54 19.67 16.16
C ARG A 177 2.19 18.51 15.39
N GLY A 178 2.02 18.43 14.08
CA GLY A 178 2.56 17.37 13.24
C GLY A 178 1.80 16.05 13.34
N ARG A 179 0.56 16.05 13.87
CA ARG A 179 -0.28 14.84 13.85
C ARG A 179 -1.04 14.77 12.53
N LEU A 180 -1.19 13.57 12.00
CA LEU A 180 -2.02 13.33 10.82
C LEU A 180 -3.45 13.85 11.09
N GLU A 181 -3.95 14.69 10.21
CA GLU A 181 -5.33 15.23 10.27
C GLU A 181 -6.22 14.49 9.28
N TRP A 182 -5.72 14.31 8.05
CA TRP A 182 -6.38 13.50 7.03
C TRP A 182 -5.38 12.90 6.05
N ALA A 183 -5.78 11.83 5.39
CA ALA A 183 -5.03 11.18 4.33
C ALA A 183 -5.95 10.64 3.22
N ASN A 184 -5.58 10.90 1.97
CA ASN A 184 -6.20 10.31 0.79
C ASN A 184 -5.46 9.04 0.40
N VAL A 185 -6.13 7.91 0.51
CA VAL A 185 -5.62 6.59 0.15
C VAL A 185 -6.34 6.08 -1.09
N ARG A 186 -5.57 5.59 -2.06
CA ARG A 186 -6.02 4.96 -3.29
C ARG A 186 -5.68 3.49 -3.23
N ARG A 187 -6.69 2.62 -3.32
CA ARG A 187 -6.50 1.17 -3.44
C ARG A 187 -7.05 0.67 -4.76
N VAL A 188 -6.39 -0.34 -5.31
CA VAL A 188 -6.92 -1.12 -6.43
C VAL A 188 -7.55 -2.37 -5.83
N VAL A 189 -8.88 -2.44 -5.86
CA VAL A 189 -9.61 -3.58 -5.33
C VAL A 189 -10.00 -4.49 -6.49
N SER A 190 -9.52 -5.73 -6.48
CA SER A 190 -9.97 -6.74 -7.43
C SER A 190 -11.06 -7.58 -6.79
N VAL A 191 -12.28 -7.50 -7.33
CA VAL A 191 -13.40 -8.35 -6.90
C VAL A 191 -13.38 -9.62 -7.73
N GLN A 192 -13.18 -10.76 -7.07
CA GLN A 192 -13.34 -12.07 -7.69
C GLN A 192 -14.80 -12.49 -7.50
N SER A 193 -15.62 -12.47 -8.55
CA SER A 193 -16.98 -13.00 -8.46
C SER A 193 -16.94 -14.53 -8.65
N GLU A 194 -17.71 -15.27 -7.86
CA GLU A 194 -17.85 -16.72 -8.02
C GLU A 194 -18.49 -17.12 -9.36
N ALA A 195 -19.07 -16.17 -10.09
CA ALA A 195 -19.85 -16.40 -11.30
C ALA A 195 -19.07 -16.18 -12.61
N ASP A 196 -17.94 -15.47 -12.62
CA ASP A 196 -17.23 -15.17 -13.87
C ASP A 196 -15.70 -15.20 -13.67
N GLN A 197 -14.99 -15.79 -14.63
CA GLN A 197 -13.54 -15.68 -14.80
C GLN A 197 -13.08 -14.25 -15.18
N ASP A 198 -13.92 -13.23 -14.94
CA ASP A 198 -13.65 -11.82 -15.20
C ASP A 198 -13.14 -11.13 -13.92
N ARG A 199 -11.82 -11.05 -13.76
CA ARG A 199 -11.20 -10.21 -12.75
C ARG A 199 -11.48 -8.74 -13.10
N ARG A 200 -12.32 -8.07 -12.30
CA ARG A 200 -12.55 -6.62 -12.43
C ARG A 200 -11.77 -5.88 -11.36
N GLU A 201 -10.94 -4.93 -11.80
CA GLU A 201 -10.20 -4.02 -10.92
C GLU A 201 -10.95 -2.69 -10.81
N PHE A 202 -11.20 -2.25 -9.58
CA PHE A 202 -11.80 -0.96 -9.27
C PHE A 202 -10.80 -0.07 -8.54
N LEU A 203 -10.88 1.23 -8.80
CA LEU A 203 -10.16 2.23 -8.01
C LEU A 203 -11.06 2.73 -6.91
N GLU A 204 -10.63 2.48 -5.68
CA GLU A 204 -11.24 3.02 -4.49
C GLU A 204 -10.37 4.18 -3.98
N LEU A 205 -11.02 5.30 -3.66
CA LEU A 205 -10.37 6.47 -3.07
C LEU A 205 -11.07 6.79 -1.76
N THR A 206 -10.35 6.57 -0.67
CA THR A 206 -10.86 6.75 0.70
C THR A 206 -10.12 7.91 1.35
N ASN A 207 -10.88 8.88 1.85
CA ASN A 207 -10.33 9.95 2.68
C ASN A 207 -10.49 9.57 4.14
N TYR A 208 -9.37 9.33 4.81
CA TYR A 208 -9.33 9.08 6.23
C TYR A 208 -9.15 10.41 6.96
N THR A 209 -9.90 10.62 8.03
CA THR A 209 -9.78 11.76 8.94
C THR A 209 -9.53 11.25 10.35
N THR A 210 -8.61 11.89 11.07
CA THR A 210 -8.22 11.53 12.45
C THR A 210 -9.06 12.28 13.47
#